data_AF-A0A345SXS5-F1
#
_entry.id   AF-A0A345SXS5-F1
#
_cell.length_a   1.000
_cell.length_b   1.000
_cell.length_c   1.000
_cell.angle_alpha   90.00
_cell.angle_beta   90.00
_cell.angle_gamma   90.00
#
_symmetry.space_group_name_H-M   'P 1'
#
loop_
_entity.id
_entity.type
_entity.pdbx_description
1 polymer ?
#
loop_
_entity_poly.entity_id
_entity_poly.type
_entity_poly.pdbx_seq_one_letter_code
_entity_poly.pdbx_strand_id
1 'polypeptide(L)'
;MTPRPLRLRPWLVRALIPPRLIGTYVLYTAGGSPTYVGRSDTDVRRRLLRHCTDRHGDYFTYDVHPTAVSAYDVECALFHLLAPEVSNRIHPDRPDFHPTPCAFCLPRQTRLHLQSSGRPEHLATDAS
;
A
#
# COMPACT_ATOMS: atom_id res chain seq x y z
N MET A 1 10.30 -18.70 10.33
CA MET A 1 9.42 -19.29 9.30
C MET A 1 9.49 -18.39 8.07
N THR A 2 9.83 -18.93 6.90
CA THR A 2 9.79 -18.15 5.65
C THR A 2 8.33 -18.07 5.21
N PRO A 3 7.74 -16.88 5.01
CA PRO A 3 6.37 -16.78 4.53
C PRO A 3 6.27 -17.48 3.17
N ARG A 4 5.24 -18.31 2.99
CA ARG A 4 4.99 -19.04 1.74
C ARG A 4 3.96 -18.27 0.91
N PRO A 5 4.36 -17.64 -0.21
CA PRO A 5 3.42 -16.92 -1.07
C PRO A 5 2.36 -17.86 -1.64
N LEU A 6 1.12 -17.38 -1.70
CA LEU A 6 -0.05 -18.10 -2.19
C LEU A 6 -0.36 -17.67 -3.62
N ARG A 7 -0.85 -18.56 -4.48
CA ARG A 7 -1.19 -18.20 -5.88
C ARG A 7 -2.24 -17.09 -5.93
N LEU A 8 -2.00 -16.03 -6.69
CA LEU A 8 -2.95 -14.94 -6.87
C LEU A 8 -4.08 -15.38 -7.82
N ARG A 9 -5.11 -16.02 -7.26
CA ARG A 9 -6.29 -16.49 -7.99
C ARG A 9 -7.57 -16.02 -7.29
N PRO A 10 -8.59 -15.56 -8.04
CA PRO A 10 -9.81 -15.03 -7.42
C PRO A 10 -10.48 -15.98 -6.44
N TRP A 11 -10.57 -17.27 -6.77
CA TRP A 11 -11.21 -18.24 -5.88
C TRP A 11 -10.42 -18.46 -4.58
N LEU A 12 -9.08 -18.49 -4.65
CA LEU A 12 -8.23 -18.71 -3.48
C LEU A 12 -8.28 -17.50 -2.54
N VAL A 13 -8.22 -16.29 -3.10
CA VAL A 13 -8.42 -15.05 -2.33
C VAL A 13 -9.75 -15.05 -1.59
N ARG A 14 -10.85 -15.46 -2.27
CA ARG A 14 -12.19 -15.52 -1.63
C ARG A 14 -12.31 -16.61 -0.57
N ALA A 15 -11.59 -17.72 -0.73
CA ALA A 15 -11.62 -18.84 0.20
C ALA A 15 -10.85 -18.53 1.49
N LEU A 16 -9.73 -17.80 1.39
CA LEU A 16 -8.84 -17.54 2.52
C LEU A 16 -9.15 -16.23 3.26
N ILE A 17 -9.71 -15.24 2.55
CA ILE A 17 -9.87 -13.89 3.09
C ILE A 17 -11.37 -13.53 3.12
N PRO A 18 -11.98 -13.46 4.32
CA PRO A 18 -13.30 -12.90 4.51
C PRO A 18 -13.39 -11.45 3.97
N PRO A 19 -14.58 -11.00 3.53
CA PRO A 19 -14.77 -9.60 3.16
C PRO A 19 -14.64 -8.68 4.38
N ARG A 20 -14.46 -7.38 4.12
CA ARG A 20 -14.42 -6.31 5.15
C ARG A 20 -13.28 -6.41 6.18
N LEU A 21 -12.16 -7.00 5.78
CA LEU A 21 -10.95 -7.03 6.61
C LEU A 21 -9.99 -5.92 6.23
N ILE A 22 -9.47 -5.22 7.24
CA ILE A 22 -8.33 -4.31 7.13
C ILE A 22 -7.07 -5.15 6.99
N GLY A 23 -6.19 -4.80 6.06
CA GLY A 23 -5.01 -5.62 5.83
C GLY A 23 -3.96 -5.00 4.93
N THR A 24 -2.77 -5.57 5.00
CA THR A 24 -1.66 -5.33 4.06
C THR A 24 -1.47 -6.57 3.18
N TYR A 25 -0.83 -6.37 2.04
CA TYR A 25 -0.46 -7.47 1.14
C TYR A 25 0.82 -7.14 0.38
N VAL A 26 1.52 -8.20 -0.01
CA VAL A 26 2.66 -8.13 -0.93
C VAL A 26 2.37 -9.05 -2.11
N LEU A 27 2.61 -8.57 -3.32
CA LEU A 27 2.53 -9.37 -4.54
C LEU A 27 3.92 -9.81 -4.98
N TYR A 28 4.02 -10.99 -5.59
CA TYR A 28 5.28 -11.58 -6.02
C TYR A 28 5.17 -12.10 -7.46
N THR A 29 6.30 -12.09 -8.17
CA THR A 29 6.45 -12.79 -9.45
C THR A 29 6.42 -14.30 -9.27
N ALA A 30 6.33 -15.04 -10.38
CA ALA A 30 6.48 -16.49 -10.38
C ALA A 30 7.84 -16.97 -9.85
N GLY A 31 8.88 -16.14 -9.98
CA GLY A 31 10.22 -16.40 -9.43
C GLY A 31 10.36 -16.08 -7.94
N GLY A 32 9.31 -15.56 -7.29
CA GLY A 32 9.31 -15.26 -5.85
C GLY A 32 9.82 -13.86 -5.49
N SER A 33 10.14 -13.02 -6.47
CA SER A 33 10.55 -11.63 -6.21
C SER A 33 9.33 -10.76 -5.85
N PRO A 34 9.40 -9.90 -4.83
CA PRO A 34 8.34 -8.95 -4.52
C PRO A 34 8.18 -7.94 -5.66
N THR A 35 6.95 -7.51 -5.90
CA THR A 35 6.60 -6.63 -7.04
C THR A 35 5.74 -5.46 -6.63
N TYR A 36 4.96 -5.59 -5.56
CA TYR A 36 4.03 -4.56 -5.14
C TYR A 36 3.69 -4.75 -3.66
N VAL A 37 3.65 -3.66 -2.91
CA VAL A 37 3.14 -3.62 -1.53
C VAL A 37 1.88 -2.77 -1.52
N GLY A 38 0.86 -3.19 -0.79
CA GLY A 38 -0.32 -2.37 -0.63
C GLY A 38 -1.12 -2.65 0.63
N ARG A 39 -2.06 -1.75 0.89
CA ARG A 39 -3.02 -1.80 1.99
C ARG A 39 -4.47 -1.71 1.55
N SER A 40 -5.36 -2.11 2.44
CA SER A 40 -6.74 -1.67 2.49
C SER A 40 -7.20 -1.38 3.91
N ASP A 41 -7.86 -0.25 4.06
CA ASP A 41 -8.44 0.24 5.33
C ASP A 41 -9.82 -0.36 5.60
N THR A 42 -10.37 -1.10 4.65
CA THR A 42 -11.75 -1.58 4.68
C THR A 42 -11.92 -2.99 4.14
N ASP A 43 -11.24 -3.37 3.05
CA ASP A 43 -11.42 -4.69 2.45
C ASP A 43 -10.19 -5.10 1.61
N VAL A 44 -9.25 -5.79 2.25
CA VAL A 44 -8.02 -6.29 1.61
C VAL A 44 -8.31 -7.35 0.55
N ARG A 45 -9.37 -8.16 0.75
CA ARG A 45 -9.85 -9.12 -0.25
C ARG A 45 -10.25 -8.39 -1.53
N ARG A 46 -11.01 -7.30 -1.45
CA ARG A 46 -11.43 -6.50 -2.62
C ARG A 46 -10.22 -5.96 -3.38
N ARG A 47 -9.17 -5.52 -2.67
CA ARG A 47 -7.92 -5.04 -3.30
C ARG A 47 -7.16 -6.16 -4.00
N LEU A 48 -6.98 -7.32 -3.35
CA LEU A 48 -6.32 -8.48 -3.96
C LEU A 48 -7.10 -9.03 -5.17
N LEU A 49 -8.43 -9.01 -5.13
CA LEU A 49 -9.27 -9.41 -6.27
C LEU A 49 -9.09 -8.50 -7.48
N ARG A 50 -8.84 -7.21 -7.28
CA ARG A 50 -8.48 -6.28 -8.37
C ARG A 50 -7.12 -6.62 -8.98
N HIS A 51 -6.14 -6.97 -8.16
CA HIS A 51 -4.84 -7.42 -8.68
C HIS A 51 -4.91 -8.72 -9.47
N CYS A 52 -5.88 -9.59 -9.17
CA CYS A 52 -6.15 -10.77 -10.00
C CYS A 52 -6.59 -10.41 -11.43
N THR A 53 -7.27 -9.27 -11.64
CA THR A 53 -7.68 -8.82 -12.98
C THR A 53 -6.55 -8.08 -13.69
N ASP A 54 -5.82 -7.26 -12.95
CA ASP A 54 -4.84 -6.33 -13.51
C ASP A 54 -3.47 -7.02 -13.77
N ARG A 55 -3.30 -8.27 -13.31
CA ARG A 55 -2.11 -9.13 -13.47
C ARG A 55 -0.79 -8.51 -12.98
N HIS A 56 -0.85 -7.81 -11.84
CA HIS A 56 0.32 -7.21 -11.21
C HIS A 56 1.24 -8.20 -10.46
N GLY A 57 0.87 -9.49 -10.37
CA GLY A 57 1.70 -10.53 -9.75
C GLY A 57 1.11 -11.93 -9.90
N ASP A 58 1.91 -12.94 -9.61
CA ASP A 58 1.57 -14.37 -9.69
C ASP A 58 1.18 -14.97 -8.33
N TYR A 59 1.75 -14.42 -7.26
CA TYR A 59 1.57 -14.85 -5.89
C TYR A 59 1.35 -13.67 -4.95
N PHE A 60 0.84 -13.94 -3.75
CA PHE A 60 0.64 -12.93 -2.71
C PHE A 60 0.87 -13.48 -1.30
N THR A 61 1.19 -12.58 -0.38
CA THR A 61 1.04 -12.75 1.07
C THR A 61 0.11 -11.65 1.58
N TYR A 62 -0.47 -11.83 2.77
CA TYR A 62 -1.32 -10.84 3.40
C TYR A 62 -1.27 -10.94 4.91
N ASP A 63 -1.49 -9.82 5.58
CA ASP A 63 -1.70 -9.73 7.01
C ASP A 63 -3.00 -8.97 7.29
N VAL A 64 -3.71 -9.38 8.35
CA VAL A 64 -4.94 -8.73 8.81
C VAL A 64 -4.61 -7.87 10.01
N HIS A 65 -5.16 -6.66 10.02
CA HIS A 65 -4.87 -5.67 11.06
C HIS A 65 -6.15 -5.24 11.77
N PRO A 66 -6.07 -4.89 13.07
CA PRO A 66 -7.24 -4.42 13.82
C PRO A 66 -7.66 -3.00 13.43
N THR A 67 -6.73 -2.17 12.93
CA THR A 67 -6.98 -0.76 12.60
C THR A 67 -6.28 -0.34 11.31
N ALA A 68 -6.82 0.70 10.65
CA ALA A 68 -6.18 1.31 9.48
C ALA A 68 -4.80 1.92 9.80
N VAL A 69 -4.63 2.41 11.03
CA VAL A 69 -3.36 2.94 11.57
C VAL A 69 -2.30 1.84 11.61
N SER A 70 -2.57 0.71 12.27
CA SER A 70 -1.64 -0.43 12.29
C SER A 70 -1.32 -0.97 10.89
N ALA A 71 -2.31 -0.97 9.99
CA ALA A 71 -2.08 -1.39 8.61
C ALA A 71 -1.18 -0.41 7.85
N TYR A 72 -1.32 0.89 8.10
CA TYR A 72 -0.46 1.92 7.51
C TYR A 72 0.98 1.78 7.98
N ASP A 73 1.20 1.64 9.29
CA ASP A 73 2.55 1.45 9.85
C ASP A 73 3.26 0.23 9.25
N VAL A 74 2.54 -0.88 9.10
CA VAL A 74 3.07 -2.11 8.49
C VAL A 74 3.30 -1.94 6.98
N GLU A 75 2.40 -1.25 6.26
CA GLU A 75 2.60 -0.94 4.84
C GLU A 75 3.86 -0.09 4.63
N CYS A 76 4.07 0.93 5.46
CA CYS A 76 5.27 1.75 5.46
C CYS A 76 6.53 0.94 5.74
N ALA A 77 6.51 0.07 6.77
CA ALA A 77 7.64 -0.80 7.07
C ALA A 77 7.99 -1.71 5.87
N LEU A 78 6.97 -2.34 5.26
CA LEU A 78 7.14 -3.20 4.09
C LEU A 78 7.65 -2.42 2.87
N PHE A 79 7.12 -1.22 2.62
CA PHE A 79 7.57 -0.35 1.54
C PHE A 79 9.05 -0.02 1.68
N HIS A 80 9.49 0.40 2.87
CA HIS A 80 10.90 0.75 3.11
C HIS A 80 11.84 -0.47 3.13
N LEU A 81 11.35 -1.64 3.52
CA LEU A 81 12.12 -2.89 3.52
C LEU A 81 12.32 -3.46 2.11
N LEU A 82 11.32 -3.30 1.23
CA LEU A 82 11.26 -3.89 -0.10
C LEU A 82 11.49 -2.88 -1.23
N ALA A 83 11.84 -1.64 -0.90
CA ALA A 83 12.28 -0.66 -1.87
C ALA A 83 13.81 -0.78 -2.05
N PRO A 84 14.30 -0.71 -3.30
CA PRO A 84 13.61 -0.30 -4.53
C PRO A 84 13.00 -1.45 -5.36
N GLU A 85 12.93 -2.67 -4.82
CA GLU A 85 12.53 -3.86 -5.58
C GLU A 85 11.06 -3.85 -6.02
N VAL A 86 10.19 -3.16 -5.27
CA VAL A 86 8.76 -3.05 -5.58
C VAL A 86 8.43 -1.93 -6.58
N SER A 87 7.40 -2.16 -7.38
CA SER A 87 6.98 -1.26 -8.47
C SER A 87 6.21 -0.02 -8.00
N ASN A 88 5.53 -0.08 -6.85
CA ASN A 88 4.90 1.11 -6.28
C ASN A 88 6.01 2.00 -5.72
N ARG A 89 6.31 3.09 -6.44
CA ARG A 89 7.35 4.09 -6.08
C ARG A 89 6.83 5.20 -5.16
N ILE A 90 5.52 5.28 -5.01
CA ILE A 90 4.86 6.29 -4.19
C ILE A 90 4.73 5.72 -2.78
N HIS A 91 5.27 6.45 -1.80
CA HIS A 91 5.16 6.11 -0.39
C HIS A 91 3.68 6.03 0.03
N PRO A 92 3.30 5.10 0.91
CA PRO A 92 1.93 4.99 1.41
C PRO A 92 1.35 6.32 1.92
N ASP A 93 0.12 6.61 1.50
CA ASP A 93 -0.60 7.77 2.00
C ASP A 93 -1.06 7.52 3.44
N ARG A 94 -0.84 8.53 4.28
CA ARG A 94 -1.21 8.51 5.69
C ARG A 94 -2.74 8.64 5.84
N PRO A 95 -3.40 7.82 6.67
CA PRO A 95 -4.80 8.05 7.04
C PRO A 95 -4.97 9.41 7.73
N ASP A 96 -6.08 10.11 7.46
CA ASP A 96 -6.32 11.48 7.98
C ASP A 96 -6.19 11.58 9.51
N PHE A 97 -6.57 10.52 10.23
CA PHE A 97 -6.58 10.47 11.70
C PHE A 97 -5.28 9.90 12.31
N HIS A 98 -4.25 9.63 11.51
CA HIS A 98 -3.01 9.05 12.02
C HIS A 98 -2.19 10.09 12.79
N PRO A 99 -1.80 9.82 14.05
CA PRO A 99 -1.25 10.83 14.95
C PRO A 99 0.15 11.31 14.54
N THR A 100 0.92 10.45 13.89
CA THR A 100 2.33 10.71 13.56
C THR A 100 2.63 10.53 12.07
N PRO A 101 3.69 11.16 11.54
CA PRO A 101 4.26 10.80 10.25
C PRO A 101 4.83 9.37 10.24
N CYS A 102 5.07 8.82 9.06
CA CYS A 102 5.78 7.54 8.89
C CYS A 102 7.10 7.53 9.66
N ALA A 103 7.29 6.51 10.50
CA ALA A 103 8.49 6.36 11.34
C ALA A 103 9.76 5.97 10.56
N PHE A 104 9.61 5.50 9.33
CA PHE A 104 10.71 4.96 8.51
C PHE A 104 11.27 5.97 7.49
N CYS A 105 10.56 7.08 7.27
CA CYS A 105 11.06 8.16 6.42
C CYS A 105 12.24 8.87 7.09
N LEU A 106 13.34 9.08 6.35
CA LEU A 106 14.43 9.92 6.82
C LEU A 106 13.96 11.38 6.97
N PRO A 107 14.48 12.17 7.94
CA PRO A 107 14.09 13.56 8.16
C PRO A 107 14.22 14.48 6.93
N ARG A 108 15.02 14.11 5.92
CA ARG A 108 15.13 14.85 4.65
C ARG A 108 13.97 14.60 3.67
N GLN A 109 13.22 13.51 3.80
CA GLN A 109 12.06 13.21 2.94
C GLN A 109 10.76 13.86 3.43
N THR A 110 10.73 14.36 4.67
CA THR A 110 9.58 15.09 5.24
C THR A 110 9.23 16.37 4.48
N ARG A 111 10.19 16.99 3.76
CA ARG A 111 9.96 18.26 3.03
C ARG A 111 9.32 18.11 1.64
N LEU A 112 9.51 16.98 0.97
CA LEU A 112 9.01 16.82 -0.40
C LEU A 112 7.53 16.43 -0.45
N HIS A 113 7.00 15.80 0.60
CA HIS A 113 5.62 15.32 0.64
C HIS A 113 4.62 16.38 1.14
N LEU A 114 5.06 17.37 1.92
CA LEU A 114 4.21 18.51 2.32
C LEU A 114 3.95 19.51 1.17
N GLN A 115 4.73 19.46 0.09
CA GLN A 115 4.60 20.42 -1.02
C GLN A 115 3.62 19.97 -2.11
N SER A 116 3.19 18.69 -2.12
CA SER A 116 2.31 18.14 -3.17
C SER A 116 0.82 18.07 -2.80
N SER A 117 0.43 18.45 -1.58
CA SER A 117 -0.95 18.43 -1.09
C SER A 117 -1.66 19.80 -1.09
N GLY A 118 -1.06 20.84 -1.68
CA GLY A 118 -1.75 22.08 -2.03
C GLY A 118 -2.29 22.03 -3.47
N ARG A 119 -3.60 21.86 -3.64
CA ARG A 119 -4.29 22.11 -4.92
C ARG A 119 -4.47 23.63 -5.14
N PRO A 120 -4.69 24.09 -6.39
CA PRO A 120 -4.47 25.46 -6.82
C PRO A 120 -5.64 26.38 -6.46
N GLU A 121 -5.33 27.61 -6.05
CA GLU A 121 -6.28 28.72 -6.10
C GLU A 121 -6.09 29.49 -7.41
N HIS A 122 -7.21 29.59 -8.14
CA HIS A 122 -7.41 30.38 -9.35
C HIS A 122 -7.86 31.81 -8.95
N LEU A 123 -7.73 32.76 -9.91
CA LEU A 123 -8.29 34.13 -9.96
C LEU A 123 -7.53 35.20 -9.14
N ALA A 124 -7.30 36.44 -9.59
CA ALA A 124 -7.67 37.16 -10.81
C ALA A 124 -6.85 38.48 -10.92
N THR A 125 -6.74 38.99 -12.15
CA THR A 125 -6.76 40.42 -12.57
C THR A 125 -5.69 41.43 -12.13
N ASP A 126 -5.10 42.00 -13.18
CA ASP A 126 -5.02 43.44 -13.52
C ASP A 126 -3.74 44.24 -13.31
N ALA A 127 -3.33 44.82 -14.45
CA ALA A 127 -2.82 46.17 -14.70
C ALA A 127 -1.58 46.67 -13.93
N SER A 128 -0.46 46.83 -14.65
CA SER A 128 -0.07 48.10 -15.28
C SER A 128 1.27 47.99 -16.00
#